data_AF-A0AAV8CEL1-F1
#
_entry.id   AF-A0AAV8CEL1-F1
#
_cell.length_a   1.000
_cell.length_b   1.000
_cell.length_c   1.000
_cell.angle_alpha   90.00
_cell.angle_beta   90.00
_cell.angle_gamma   90.00
#
_symmetry.space_group_name_H-M   'P 1'
#
loop_
_entity.id
_entity.type
_entity.pdbx_description
1 polymer ?
#
loop_
_entity_poly.entity_id
_entity_poly.type
_entity_poly.pdbx_seq_one_letter_code
_entity_poly.pdbx_strand_id
1 'polypeptide(L)'
;MGTHKYKYCLCFTRKFHLKEAEPPSDVRALFEEYAQGGSHMTAEQFRKFLAAPYASGDPDQADRIVERIRHQKGPIALLSRPGLTLEDFHHFLFSPELNPPLKSEVHHDMSAPLSHYFIYTGHNSYLTGNQLSSDCSDAPIIKALQRGVRVIELDIWPNSTKDDIEILHGRTLTSPVSLLRCLKSIKEYAFVASPYPVIITLEDHLTPDLQAKVAKMVTEVLGNTLYYPDTEQLKEFPSPEFLKNRIILSTKPP
;
A
#
# COMPACT_ATOMS: atom_id res chain seq x y z
N MET A 1 20.83 -20.04 20.03
CA MET A 1 21.78 -19.47 21.02
C MET A 1 23.15 -19.15 20.41
N GLY A 2 23.30 -17.96 19.81
CA GLY A 2 24.60 -17.45 19.35
C GLY A 2 25.41 -16.84 20.50
N THR A 3 26.64 -17.31 20.73
CA THR A 3 27.54 -16.69 21.71
C THR A 3 28.53 -15.80 20.98
N HIS A 4 28.40 -14.49 21.10
CA HIS A 4 29.37 -13.57 20.52
C HIS A 4 30.46 -13.26 21.54
N LYS A 5 31.72 -13.53 21.16
CA LYS A 5 32.89 -13.24 21.96
C LYS A 5 33.55 -11.98 21.41
N TYR A 6 33.67 -10.95 22.24
CA TYR A 6 34.43 -9.75 21.89
C TYR A 6 35.63 -9.64 22.86
N LYS A 7 36.81 -9.38 22.30
CA LYS A 7 38.03 -9.12 23.08
C LYS A 7 38.01 -7.66 23.54
N TYR A 8 38.09 -7.44 24.85
CA TYR A 8 38.24 -6.11 25.44
C TYR A 8 39.60 -6.06 26.13
N CYS A 9 40.56 -5.40 25.48
CA CYS A 9 41.98 -5.41 25.83
C CYS A 9 42.63 -6.81 25.71
N LEU A 10 43.95 -6.84 25.46
CA LEU A 10 44.72 -7.99 24.95
C LEU A 10 44.56 -9.32 25.73
N CYS A 11 44.06 -9.28 26.97
CA CYS A 11 43.96 -10.43 27.86
C CYS A 11 42.54 -10.78 28.35
N PHE A 12 41.49 -10.01 28.02
CA PHE A 12 40.14 -10.26 28.54
C PHE A 12 39.11 -10.50 27.43
N THR A 13 38.44 -11.65 27.48
CA THR A 13 37.35 -12.00 26.56
C THR A 13 36.03 -11.94 27.32
N ARG A 14 35.13 -11.01 26.96
CA ARG A 14 33.80 -10.92 27.55
C ARG A 14 32.83 -11.70 26.66
N LYS A 15 32.10 -12.65 27.24
CA LYS A 15 31.02 -13.37 26.57
C LYS A 15 29.74 -12.58 26.78
N PHE A 16 29.16 -12.05 25.70
CA PHE A 16 27.81 -11.52 25.75
C PHE A 16 26.85 -12.63 25.36
N HIS A 17 25.93 -12.94 26.26
CA HIS A 17 24.74 -13.71 25.94
C HIS A 17 23.68 -12.70 25.51
N LEU A 18 23.41 -12.64 24.21
CA LEU A 18 22.12 -12.12 23.75
C LEU A 18 21.08 -13.06 24.33
N LYS A 19 20.42 -12.64 25.41
CA LYS A 19 19.23 -13.32 25.90
C LYS A 19 18.19 -13.09 24.81
N GLU A 20 17.86 -14.15 24.06
CA GLU A 20 16.72 -14.09 23.12
C GLU A 20 15.53 -13.54 23.92
N ALA A 21 14.89 -12.50 23.39
CA ALA A 21 13.80 -11.84 24.08
C ALA A 21 12.73 -12.89 24.37
N GLU A 22 12.34 -13.01 25.64
CA GLU A 22 11.26 -13.90 26.02
C GLU A 22 9.98 -13.49 25.27
N PRO A 23 9.13 -14.45 24.86
CA PRO A 23 7.87 -14.13 24.21
C PRO A 23 7.07 -13.08 25.00
N PRO A 24 6.52 -12.06 24.34
CA PRO A 24 5.68 -11.04 24.95
C PRO A 24 4.55 -11.63 25.82
N SER A 25 4.06 -10.85 26.80
CA SER A 25 3.07 -11.35 27.78
C SER A 25 1.73 -11.73 27.16
N ASP A 26 1.32 -11.02 26.12
CA ASP A 26 0.14 -11.34 25.30
C ASP A 26 0.30 -12.66 24.55
N VAL A 27 1.47 -12.91 23.93
CA VAL A 27 1.78 -14.20 23.28
C VAL A 27 1.76 -15.35 24.29
N ARG A 28 2.29 -15.13 25.49
CA ARG A 28 2.27 -16.13 26.58
C ARG A 28 0.85 -16.44 27.05
N ALA A 29 0.03 -15.41 27.27
CA ALA A 29 -1.36 -15.59 27.67
C ALA A 29 -2.16 -16.35 26.60
N LEU A 30 -1.95 -16.00 25.33
CA LEU A 30 -2.59 -16.69 24.20
C LEU A 30 -2.17 -18.16 24.12
N PHE A 31 -0.88 -18.44 24.29
CA PHE A 31 -0.40 -19.82 24.36
C PHE A 31 -1.03 -20.58 25.51
N GLU A 32 -1.08 -20.01 26.72
CA GLU A 32 -1.65 -20.64 27.91
C GLU A 32 -3.15 -20.95 27.75
N GLU A 33 -3.90 -20.03 27.13
CA GLU A 33 -5.32 -20.19 26.80
C GLU A 33 -5.53 -21.41 25.89
N TYR A 34 -4.83 -21.46 24.75
CA TYR A 34 -5.03 -22.54 23.77
C TYR A 34 -4.38 -23.87 24.17
N ALA A 35 -3.24 -23.84 24.86
CA ALA A 35 -2.62 -25.02 25.43
C ALA A 35 -3.37 -25.54 26.67
N GLN A 36 -4.37 -24.80 27.17
CA GLN A 36 -5.18 -25.14 28.34
C GLN A 36 -4.31 -25.40 29.59
N GLY A 37 -3.34 -24.51 29.83
CA GLY A 37 -2.34 -24.65 30.91
C GLY A 37 -1.30 -25.75 30.69
N GLY A 38 -1.31 -26.42 29.53
CA GLY A 38 -0.30 -27.40 29.14
C GLY A 38 1.04 -26.75 28.77
N SER A 39 2.13 -27.51 28.93
CA SER A 39 3.46 -27.07 28.47
C SER A 39 3.63 -27.11 26.95
N HIS A 40 2.72 -27.77 26.24
CA HIS A 40 2.70 -27.91 24.78
C HIS A 40 1.28 -27.70 24.27
N MET A 41 1.16 -27.03 23.13
CA MET A 41 -0.08 -26.91 22.37
C MET A 41 -0.15 -28.04 21.34
N THR A 42 -1.13 -28.94 21.47
CA THR A 42 -1.33 -30.04 20.51
C THR A 42 -1.78 -29.51 19.15
N ALA A 43 -1.69 -30.32 18.10
CA ALA A 43 -2.18 -29.92 16.79
C ALA A 43 -3.70 -29.63 16.77
N GLU A 44 -4.50 -30.31 17.60
CA GLU A 44 -5.92 -30.00 17.77
C GLU A 44 -6.14 -28.64 18.45
N GLN A 45 -5.36 -28.34 19.49
CA GLN A 45 -5.40 -27.03 20.15
C GLN A 45 -4.93 -25.91 19.22
N PHE A 46 -3.87 -26.16 18.45
CA PHE A 46 -3.36 -25.22 17.45
C PHE A 46 -4.36 -25.00 16.30
N ARG A 47 -5.09 -26.05 15.87
CA ARG A 47 -6.21 -25.92 14.93
C ARG A 47 -7.29 -24.96 15.45
N LYS A 48 -7.63 -25.05 16.74
CA LYS A 48 -8.59 -24.12 17.37
C LYS A 48 -8.08 -22.68 17.35
N PHE A 49 -6.78 -22.48 17.59
CA PHE A 49 -6.14 -21.17 17.44
C PHE A 49 -6.23 -20.64 16.01
N LEU A 50 -5.91 -21.47 14.99
CA LEU A 50 -6.01 -21.06 13.59
C LEU A 50 -7.45 -20.76 13.14
N ALA A 51 -8.45 -21.37 13.78
CA ALA A 51 -9.87 -21.11 13.49
C ALA A 51 -10.39 -19.82 14.16
N ALA A 52 -9.58 -19.14 14.97
CA ALA A 52 -10.01 -17.92 15.63
C ALA A 52 -10.18 -16.76 14.62
N PRO A 53 -11.13 -15.84 14.82
CA PRO A 53 -11.40 -14.74 13.87
C PRO A 53 -10.21 -13.83 13.57
N TYR A 54 -9.25 -13.76 14.49
CA TYR A 54 -8.04 -12.94 14.36
C TYR A 54 -6.85 -13.70 13.75
N ALA A 55 -6.95 -15.03 13.59
CA ALA A 55 -5.90 -15.82 12.99
C ALA A 55 -6.03 -15.78 11.47
N SER A 56 -4.88 -15.60 10.79
CA SER A 56 -4.79 -15.55 9.32
C SER A 56 -4.49 -16.91 8.68
N GLY A 57 -4.41 -17.99 9.47
CA GLY A 57 -4.02 -19.31 8.99
C GLY A 57 -5.19 -20.26 8.75
N ASP A 58 -4.97 -21.24 7.88
CA ASP A 58 -5.93 -22.28 7.53
C ASP A 58 -5.93 -23.40 8.59
N PRO A 59 -7.05 -23.64 9.33
CA PRO A 59 -7.13 -24.66 10.37
C PRO A 59 -6.84 -26.09 9.87
N ASP A 60 -7.08 -26.36 8.59
CA ASP A 60 -6.82 -27.68 8.00
C ASP A 60 -5.33 -27.99 7.85
N GLN A 61 -4.48 -26.95 7.91
CA GLN A 61 -3.02 -27.09 7.84
C GLN A 61 -2.34 -27.28 9.20
N ALA A 62 -3.10 -27.26 10.30
CA ALA A 62 -2.55 -27.32 11.66
C ALA A 62 -1.55 -28.46 11.87
N ASP A 63 -1.93 -29.72 11.56
CA ASP A 63 -1.05 -30.88 11.73
C ASP A 63 0.25 -30.76 10.92
N ARG A 64 0.14 -30.28 9.67
CA ARG A 64 1.30 -30.11 8.78
C ARG A 64 2.25 -29.04 9.29
N ILE A 65 1.71 -27.92 9.78
CA ILE A 65 2.50 -26.82 10.34
C ILE A 65 3.22 -27.28 11.61
N VAL A 66 2.51 -27.99 12.50
CA VAL A 66 3.09 -28.52 13.74
C VAL A 66 4.24 -29.48 13.44
N GLU A 67 4.05 -30.44 12.55
CA GLU A 67 5.11 -31.37 12.18
C GLU A 67 6.29 -30.67 11.50
N ARG A 68 6.05 -29.69 10.62
CA ARG A 68 7.13 -28.92 9.97
C ARG A 68 7.99 -28.17 10.98
N ILE A 69 7.39 -27.51 11.98
CA ILE A 69 8.13 -26.80 13.03
C ILE A 69 8.95 -27.80 13.87
N ARG A 70 8.34 -28.94 14.24
CA ARG A 70 9.03 -29.98 15.02
C ARG A 70 10.21 -30.58 14.24
N HIS A 71 10.07 -30.81 12.94
CA HIS A 71 11.14 -31.32 12.08
C HIS A 71 12.32 -30.36 11.96
N GLN A 72 12.09 -29.04 11.97
CA GLN A 72 13.17 -28.04 11.93
C GLN A 72 14.08 -28.09 13.17
N LYS A 73 13.57 -28.56 14.32
CA LYS A 73 14.34 -28.72 15.57
C LYS A 73 15.14 -30.04 15.65
N GLY A 74 15.11 -30.88 14.61
CA GLY A 74 15.91 -32.10 14.50
C GLY A 74 15.31 -33.34 15.20
N PRO A 75 15.98 -34.51 15.10
CA PRO A 75 15.40 -35.80 15.47
C PRO A 75 15.06 -35.95 16.96
N ILE A 76 15.73 -35.21 17.85
CA ILE A 76 15.48 -35.24 19.30
C ILE A 76 14.12 -34.60 19.64
N ALA A 77 13.70 -33.57 18.89
CA ALA A 77 12.40 -32.93 19.09
C ALA A 77 11.22 -33.85 18.70
N LEU A 78 11.44 -34.78 17.77
CA LEU A 78 10.44 -35.78 17.37
C LEU A 78 10.19 -36.84 18.46
N LEU A 79 11.18 -37.09 19.32
CA LEU A 79 11.07 -37.97 20.48
C LEU A 79 10.39 -37.31 21.69
N SER A 80 10.22 -35.98 21.65
CA SER A 80 9.56 -35.20 22.70
C SER A 80 8.04 -35.27 22.57
N ARG A 81 7.32 -34.76 23.59
CA ARG A 81 5.85 -34.72 23.59
C ARG A 81 5.32 -34.07 22.29
N PRO A 82 4.27 -34.62 21.68
CA PRO A 82 3.71 -34.07 20.45
C PRO A 82 3.08 -32.70 20.71
N GLY A 83 3.40 -31.71 19.87
CA GLY A 83 2.86 -30.35 19.95
C GLY A 83 3.91 -29.25 19.88
N LEU A 84 3.44 -28.01 19.94
CA LEU A 84 4.25 -26.79 19.92
C LEU A 84 4.55 -26.34 21.35
N THR A 85 5.81 -26.05 21.65
CA THR A 85 6.16 -25.28 22.85
C THR A 85 5.79 -23.80 22.69
N LEU A 86 5.84 -23.02 23.78
CA LEU A 86 5.66 -21.56 23.72
C LEU A 86 6.64 -20.91 22.73
N GLU A 87 7.88 -21.40 22.68
CA GLU A 87 8.90 -20.91 21.74
C GLU A 87 8.53 -21.24 20.29
N ASP A 88 8.00 -22.45 20.04
CA ASP A 88 7.53 -22.86 18.70
C ASP A 88 6.34 -22.02 18.22
N PHE A 89 5.39 -21.76 19.13
CA PHE A 89 4.23 -20.91 18.84
C PHE A 89 4.66 -19.46 18.56
N HIS A 90 5.55 -18.91 19.37
CA HIS A 90 6.12 -17.58 19.12
C HIS A 90 6.86 -17.52 17.79
N HIS A 91 7.65 -18.55 17.46
CA HIS A 91 8.32 -18.66 16.16
C HIS A 91 7.31 -18.71 15.00
N PHE A 92 6.23 -19.47 15.15
CA PHE A 92 5.16 -19.55 14.15
C PHE A 92 4.54 -18.18 13.85
N LEU A 93 4.21 -17.38 14.87
CA LEU A 93 3.53 -16.09 14.70
C LEU A 93 4.28 -15.12 13.79
N PHE A 94 5.62 -15.18 13.78
CA PHE A 94 6.49 -14.33 12.96
C PHE A 94 7.12 -15.06 11.78
N SER A 95 6.74 -16.31 11.52
CA SER A 95 7.31 -17.08 10.41
C SER A 95 6.71 -16.60 9.08
N PRO A 96 7.48 -15.98 8.18
CA PRO A 96 6.96 -15.54 6.88
C PRO A 96 6.55 -16.73 5.98
N GLU A 97 7.04 -17.94 6.27
CA GLU A 97 6.71 -19.15 5.52
C GLU A 97 5.45 -19.85 6.04
N LEU A 98 5.22 -19.84 7.36
CA LEU A 98 4.13 -20.59 8.00
C LEU A 98 2.94 -19.70 8.39
N ASN A 99 3.19 -18.43 8.67
CA ASN A 99 2.19 -17.40 8.95
C ASN A 99 2.52 -16.13 8.13
N PRO A 100 2.42 -16.21 6.79
CA PRO A 100 2.73 -15.07 5.94
C PRO A 100 1.82 -13.88 6.30
N PRO A 101 2.30 -12.63 6.12
CA PRO A 101 1.45 -11.46 6.20
C PRO A 101 0.22 -11.63 5.30
N LEU A 102 -0.89 -10.97 5.66
CA LEU A 102 -2.06 -10.89 4.78
C LEU A 102 -1.60 -10.50 3.38
N LYS A 103 -1.99 -11.30 2.39
CA LYS A 103 -1.62 -11.04 1.00
C LYS A 103 -2.11 -9.65 0.62
N SER A 104 -1.25 -8.88 -0.04
CA SER A 104 -1.60 -7.57 -0.60
C SER A 104 -2.41 -7.73 -1.89
N GLU A 105 -3.43 -8.59 -1.85
CA GLU A 105 -4.36 -8.82 -2.95
C GLU A 105 -5.69 -8.12 -2.65
N VAL A 106 -6.35 -7.71 -3.73
CA VAL A 106 -7.65 -7.05 -3.65
C VAL A 106 -8.69 -8.10 -3.26
N HIS A 107 -9.30 -7.93 -2.08
CA HIS A 107 -10.25 -8.89 -1.49
C HIS A 107 -11.62 -8.28 -1.20
N HIS A 108 -11.77 -6.95 -1.33
CA HIS A 108 -13.06 -6.28 -1.22
C HIS A 108 -13.85 -6.43 -2.53
N ASP A 109 -15.18 -6.32 -2.44
CA ASP A 109 -16.01 -6.14 -3.62
C ASP A 109 -15.65 -4.81 -4.30
N MET A 110 -15.24 -4.84 -5.56
CA MET A 110 -14.85 -3.68 -6.36
C MET A 110 -15.91 -3.28 -7.38
N SER A 111 -17.10 -3.88 -7.31
CA SER A 111 -18.23 -3.67 -8.22
C SER A 111 -19.27 -2.67 -7.73
N ALA A 112 -19.19 -2.19 -6.48
CA ALA A 112 -20.04 -1.13 -5.96
C ALA A 112 -19.67 0.25 -6.55
N PRO A 113 -20.55 1.27 -6.46
CA PRO A 113 -20.27 2.61 -6.96
C PRO A 113 -19.01 3.23 -6.33
N LEU A 114 -18.27 4.02 -7.11
CA LEU A 114 -17.01 4.65 -6.67
C LEU A 114 -17.14 5.45 -5.35
N SER A 115 -18.33 6.03 -5.09
CA SER A 115 -18.64 6.77 -3.87
C SER A 115 -18.62 5.93 -2.58
N HIS A 116 -18.54 4.60 -2.67
CA HIS A 116 -18.53 3.69 -1.52
C HIS A 116 -17.12 3.41 -0.99
N TYR A 117 -16.08 3.93 -1.64
CA TYR A 117 -14.68 3.60 -1.34
C TYR A 117 -13.93 4.81 -0.81
N PHE A 118 -13.04 4.58 0.16
CA PHE A 118 -11.97 5.53 0.45
C PHE A 118 -10.94 5.48 -0.68
N ILE A 119 -10.55 6.66 -1.18
CA ILE A 119 -9.60 6.79 -2.29
C ILE A 119 -8.33 7.45 -1.77
N TYR A 120 -7.17 6.84 -2.06
CA TYR A 120 -5.88 7.41 -1.68
C TYR A 120 -5.58 8.63 -2.57
N THR A 121 -5.63 9.83 -2.00
CA THR A 121 -5.52 11.10 -2.74
C THR A 121 -4.19 11.80 -2.51
N GLY A 122 -3.73 12.52 -3.54
CA GLY A 122 -2.66 13.51 -3.44
C GLY A 122 -3.22 14.93 -3.49
N HIS A 123 -2.57 15.86 -2.82
CA HIS A 123 -2.91 17.29 -2.84
C HIS A 123 -1.71 18.09 -3.34
N ASN A 124 -1.92 19.02 -4.26
CA ASN A 124 -0.87 19.75 -4.98
C ASN A 124 0.25 18.81 -5.44
N SER A 125 -0.13 17.77 -6.18
CA SER A 125 0.71 16.60 -6.47
C SER A 125 1.96 16.92 -7.31
N TYR A 126 2.00 18.12 -7.87
CA TYR A 126 3.08 18.65 -8.69
C TYR A 126 4.18 19.34 -7.85
N LEU A 127 3.95 19.66 -6.56
CA LEU A 127 4.95 20.35 -5.73
C LEU A 127 6.08 19.41 -5.31
N THR A 128 7.33 19.88 -5.46
CA THR A 128 8.53 19.13 -5.03
C THR A 128 8.88 19.33 -3.56
N GLY A 129 8.22 20.29 -2.89
CA GLY A 129 8.52 20.67 -1.52
C GLY A 129 7.38 21.46 -0.86
N ASN A 130 7.68 22.68 -0.44
CA ASN A 130 6.75 23.56 0.28
C ASN A 130 5.74 24.27 -0.64
N GLN A 131 4.66 24.78 -0.05
CA GLN A 131 3.54 25.43 -0.73
C GLN A 131 3.84 26.85 -1.26
N LEU A 132 4.97 27.47 -0.92
CA LEU A 132 5.21 28.89 -1.17
C LEU A 132 6.30 29.16 -2.22
N SER A 133 7.36 28.35 -2.28
CA SER A 133 8.55 28.68 -3.06
C SER A 133 9.30 27.50 -3.67
N SER A 134 8.78 26.28 -3.54
CA SER A 134 9.42 25.10 -4.15
C SER A 134 9.08 24.98 -5.63
N ASP A 135 9.87 24.23 -6.37
CA ASP A 135 9.61 23.97 -7.78
C ASP A 135 8.42 23.02 -7.98
N CYS A 136 7.76 23.15 -9.12
CA CYS A 136 6.78 22.19 -9.60
C CYS A 136 7.45 21.19 -10.57
N SER A 137 7.03 19.94 -10.53
CA SER A 137 7.56 18.87 -11.38
C SER A 137 6.56 17.73 -11.54
N ASP A 138 6.75 16.91 -12.56
CA ASP A 138 6.09 15.63 -12.72
C ASP A 138 6.68 14.52 -11.82
N ALA A 139 7.92 14.69 -11.33
CA ALA A 139 8.57 13.71 -10.44
C ALA A 139 7.75 13.32 -9.18
N PRO A 140 7.16 14.27 -8.40
CA PRO A 140 6.28 13.91 -7.28
C PRO A 140 5.01 13.18 -7.72
N ILE A 141 4.44 13.50 -8.90
CA ILE A 141 3.30 12.80 -9.48
C ILE A 141 3.66 11.34 -9.77
N ILE A 142 4.80 11.09 -10.41
CA ILE A 142 5.31 9.74 -10.71
C ILE A 142 5.45 8.93 -9.42
N LYS A 143 6.09 9.51 -8.41
CA LYS A 143 6.27 8.86 -7.09
C LYS A 143 4.94 8.57 -6.41
N ALA A 144 3.97 9.47 -6.50
CA ALA A 144 2.63 9.28 -5.94
C ALA A 144 1.91 8.09 -6.61
N LEU A 145 1.93 8.01 -7.94
CA LEU A 145 1.32 6.92 -8.70
C LEU A 145 1.99 5.57 -8.42
N GLN A 146 3.33 5.53 -8.33
CA GLN A 146 4.08 4.33 -7.94
C GLN A 146 3.77 3.85 -6.52
N ARG A 147 3.34 4.75 -5.63
CA ARG A 147 2.90 4.43 -4.27
C ARG A 147 1.40 4.07 -4.18
N GLY A 148 0.68 4.08 -5.29
CA GLY A 148 -0.73 3.73 -5.36
C GLY A 148 -1.72 4.88 -5.15
N VAL A 149 -1.27 6.14 -5.09
CA VAL A 149 -2.18 7.30 -5.08
C VAL A 149 -3.07 7.26 -6.33
N ARG A 150 -4.38 7.45 -6.16
CA ARG A 150 -5.40 7.35 -7.21
C ARG A 150 -6.02 8.69 -7.59
N VAL A 151 -5.77 9.77 -6.84
CA VAL A 151 -6.18 11.13 -7.21
C VAL A 151 -4.96 12.03 -7.31
N ILE A 152 -4.78 12.65 -8.49
CA ILE A 152 -3.70 13.59 -8.78
C ILE A 152 -4.30 14.96 -9.03
N GLU A 153 -3.91 15.93 -8.22
CA GLU A 153 -4.31 17.33 -8.36
C GLU A 153 -3.36 18.11 -9.26
N LEU A 154 -3.92 18.89 -10.18
CA LEU A 154 -3.22 19.80 -11.08
C LEU A 154 -3.90 21.17 -11.09
N ASP A 155 -3.14 22.20 -10.69
CA ASP A 155 -3.61 23.58 -10.72
C ASP A 155 -3.20 24.21 -12.04
N ILE A 156 -4.17 24.47 -12.92
CA ILE A 156 -3.92 24.93 -14.28
C ILE A 156 -4.05 26.45 -14.38
N TRP A 157 -2.97 27.10 -14.80
CA TRP A 157 -2.89 28.55 -14.96
C TRP A 157 -2.42 28.94 -16.36
N PRO A 158 -2.83 30.12 -16.87
CA PRO A 158 -2.23 30.67 -18.07
C PRO A 158 -0.75 30.96 -17.82
N ASN A 159 0.09 30.64 -18.80
CA ASN A 159 1.49 31.06 -18.79
C ASN A 159 1.61 32.60 -18.90
N SER A 160 2.82 33.13 -18.74
CA SER A 160 3.08 34.59 -18.78
C SER A 160 2.60 35.29 -20.06
N THR A 161 2.63 34.61 -21.21
CA THR A 161 2.18 35.12 -22.51
C THR A 161 0.68 34.88 -22.78
N LYS A 162 -0.01 34.17 -21.89
CA LYS A 162 -1.45 33.82 -21.96
C LYS A 162 -1.86 33.03 -23.20
N ASP A 163 -0.94 32.27 -23.78
CA ASP A 163 -1.14 31.43 -24.96
C ASP A 163 -0.90 29.93 -24.68
N ASP A 164 -0.46 29.57 -23.47
CA ASP A 164 -0.26 28.19 -23.04
C ASP A 164 -0.59 27.97 -21.55
N ILE A 165 -0.51 26.70 -21.11
CA ILE A 165 -0.91 26.26 -19.77
C ILE A 165 0.28 25.75 -18.97
N GLU A 166 0.42 26.30 -17.76
CA GLU A 166 1.38 25.90 -16.75
C GLU A 166 0.69 25.32 -15.51
N ILE A 167 1.40 24.44 -14.82
CA ILE A 167 1.01 23.91 -13.51
C ILE A 167 1.87 24.59 -12.45
N LEU A 168 1.23 25.27 -11.51
CA LEU A 168 1.87 25.90 -10.36
C LEU A 168 0.86 26.19 -9.26
N HIS A 169 1.36 26.44 -8.05
CA HIS A 169 0.51 26.94 -6.98
C HIS A 169 0.33 28.45 -7.14
N GLY A 170 -0.88 28.86 -7.50
CA GLY A 170 -1.19 30.24 -7.85
C GLY A 170 -0.85 31.25 -6.75
N ARG A 171 -0.46 32.46 -7.14
CA ARG A 171 -0.12 33.57 -6.22
C ARG A 171 1.02 33.25 -5.24
N THR A 172 1.90 32.32 -5.60
CA THR A 172 3.11 31.97 -4.84
C THR A 172 4.37 32.14 -5.68
N LEU A 173 5.54 31.80 -5.12
CA LEU A 173 6.85 31.84 -5.78
C LEU A 173 7.27 30.46 -6.30
N THR A 174 6.33 29.56 -6.51
CA THR A 174 6.63 28.23 -7.04
C THR A 174 6.98 28.30 -8.53
N SER A 175 8.03 27.60 -8.96
CA SER A 175 8.43 27.55 -10.38
C SER A 175 7.50 26.60 -11.14
N PRO A 176 6.93 26.98 -12.30
CA PRO A 176 5.92 26.19 -13.00
C PRO A 176 6.48 24.94 -13.69
N VAL A 177 5.59 24.00 -14.02
CA VAL A 177 5.84 22.87 -14.92
C VAL A 177 4.76 22.79 -16.00
N SER A 178 5.12 22.42 -17.24
CA SER A 178 4.13 22.32 -18.34
C SER A 178 3.07 21.25 -18.08
N LEU A 179 1.79 21.54 -18.38
CA LEU A 179 0.70 20.56 -18.29
C LEU A 179 0.98 19.30 -19.13
N LEU A 180 1.49 19.46 -20.35
CA LEU A 180 1.78 18.34 -21.26
C LEU A 180 2.73 17.32 -20.64
N ARG A 181 3.74 17.79 -19.90
CA ARG A 181 4.69 16.90 -19.20
C ARG A 181 3.99 16.12 -18.09
N CYS A 182 3.17 16.78 -17.26
CA CYS A 182 2.40 16.11 -16.23
C CYS A 182 1.45 15.06 -16.80
N LEU A 183 0.70 15.37 -17.88
CA LEU A 183 -0.22 14.42 -18.52
C LEU A 183 0.50 13.18 -19.09
N LYS A 184 1.67 13.36 -19.71
CA LYS A 184 2.48 12.23 -20.21
C LYS A 184 2.92 11.31 -19.08
N SER A 185 3.44 11.88 -18.00
CA SER A 185 3.84 11.12 -16.82
C SER A 185 2.65 10.43 -16.16
N ILE A 186 1.48 11.08 -16.06
CA ILE A 186 0.27 10.42 -15.56
C ILE A 186 -0.10 9.23 -16.45
N LYS A 187 -0.13 9.39 -17.77
CA LYS A 187 -0.46 8.30 -18.70
C LYS A 187 0.48 7.09 -18.54
N GLU A 188 1.78 7.36 -18.40
CA GLU A 188 2.80 6.31 -18.29
C GLU A 188 2.70 5.53 -16.98
N TYR A 189 2.43 6.24 -15.86
CA TYR A 189 2.51 5.65 -14.52
C TYR A 189 1.15 5.35 -13.87
N ALA A 190 0.02 5.76 -14.49
CA ALA A 190 -1.33 5.67 -13.89
C ALA A 190 -1.63 4.29 -13.30
N PHE A 191 -1.23 3.21 -13.98
CA PHE A 191 -1.63 1.85 -13.65
C PHE A 191 -0.49 0.93 -13.18
N VAL A 192 0.69 1.50 -12.88
CA VAL A 192 1.87 0.71 -12.47
C VAL A 192 1.67 0.02 -11.13
N ALA A 193 1.05 0.69 -10.16
CA ALA A 193 0.81 0.15 -8.83
C ALA A 193 -0.56 -0.55 -8.67
N SER A 194 -1.53 -0.20 -9.53
CA SER A 194 -2.91 -0.69 -9.43
C SER A 194 -3.66 -0.50 -10.75
N PRO A 195 -4.47 -1.48 -11.20
CA PRO A 195 -5.29 -1.34 -12.41
C PRO A 195 -6.53 -0.45 -12.21
N TYR A 196 -6.85 -0.09 -10.98
CA TYR A 196 -8.04 0.72 -10.65
C TYR A 196 -7.88 2.19 -11.09
N PRO A 197 -9.00 2.91 -11.32
CA PRO A 197 -8.99 4.20 -11.99
C PRO A 197 -8.10 5.24 -11.31
N VAL A 198 -7.57 6.16 -12.12
CA VAL A 198 -6.93 7.40 -11.67
C VAL A 198 -7.87 8.56 -11.94
N ILE A 199 -8.01 9.46 -10.97
CA ILE A 199 -8.77 10.71 -11.10
C ILE A 199 -7.76 11.85 -11.16
N ILE A 200 -7.88 12.70 -12.18
CA ILE A 200 -7.17 13.98 -12.24
C ILE A 200 -8.15 15.05 -11.79
N THR A 201 -7.86 15.72 -10.68
CA THR A 201 -8.61 16.90 -10.25
C THR A 201 -7.95 18.15 -10.81
N LEU A 202 -8.72 18.96 -11.52
CA LEU A 202 -8.24 20.22 -12.11
C LEU A 202 -8.71 21.40 -11.27
N GLU A 203 -7.78 22.19 -10.75
CA GLU A 203 -8.08 23.52 -10.23
C GLU A 203 -7.92 24.53 -11.37
N ASP A 204 -9.06 24.90 -11.97
CA ASP A 204 -9.09 25.67 -13.22
C ASP A 204 -9.09 27.20 -13.02
N HIS A 205 -8.06 27.86 -13.56
CA HIS A 205 -7.91 29.32 -13.60
C HIS A 205 -7.78 29.87 -15.03
N LEU A 206 -8.22 29.10 -16.02
CA LEU A 206 -8.02 29.39 -17.45
C LEU A 206 -9.16 30.19 -18.06
N THR A 207 -8.88 30.83 -19.20
CA THR A 207 -9.90 31.37 -20.10
C THR A 207 -10.52 30.25 -20.95
N PRO A 208 -11.71 30.46 -21.54
CA PRO A 208 -12.35 29.44 -22.38
C PRO A 208 -11.48 28.90 -23.54
N ASP A 209 -10.69 29.76 -24.18
CA ASP A 209 -9.77 29.34 -25.26
C ASP A 209 -8.67 28.40 -24.75
N LEU A 210 -8.13 28.68 -23.55
CA LEU A 210 -7.13 27.82 -22.91
C LEU A 210 -7.76 26.54 -22.36
N GLN A 211 -9.01 26.57 -21.86
CA GLN A 211 -9.76 25.37 -21.51
C GLN A 211 -9.96 24.45 -22.71
N ALA A 212 -10.30 25.00 -23.88
CA ALA A 212 -10.39 24.23 -25.13
C ALA A 212 -9.04 23.60 -25.51
N LYS A 213 -7.94 24.33 -25.29
CA LYS A 213 -6.57 23.81 -25.48
C LYS A 213 -6.25 22.66 -24.50
N VAL A 214 -6.65 22.76 -23.24
CA VAL A 214 -6.53 21.67 -22.24
C VAL A 214 -7.34 20.46 -22.65
N ALA A 215 -8.61 20.64 -23.04
CA ALA A 215 -9.46 19.54 -23.49
C ALA A 215 -8.83 18.78 -24.67
N LYS A 216 -8.26 19.51 -25.63
CA LYS A 216 -7.51 18.93 -26.76
C LYS A 216 -6.28 18.15 -26.27
N MET A 217 -5.44 18.75 -25.42
CA MET A 217 -4.25 18.08 -24.88
C MET A 217 -4.59 16.81 -24.10
N VAL A 218 -5.59 16.85 -23.21
CA VAL A 218 -6.04 15.68 -22.44
C VAL A 218 -6.50 14.58 -23.39
N THR A 219 -7.36 14.92 -24.36
CA THR A 219 -7.90 13.94 -25.30
C THR A 219 -6.80 13.29 -26.14
N GLU A 220 -5.86 14.07 -26.66
CA GLU A 220 -4.74 13.58 -27.47
C GLU A 220 -3.76 12.75 -26.65
N VAL A 221 -3.40 13.22 -25.45
CA VAL A 221 -2.40 12.53 -24.62
C VAL A 221 -3.02 11.27 -24.04
N LEU A 222 -4.15 11.34 -23.33
CA LEU A 222 -4.72 10.19 -22.62
C LEU A 222 -5.40 9.21 -23.58
N GLY A 223 -5.99 9.69 -24.68
CA GLY A 223 -6.62 8.83 -25.69
C GLY A 223 -7.61 7.84 -25.08
N ASN A 224 -7.46 6.56 -25.42
CA ASN A 224 -8.39 5.50 -24.99
C ASN A 224 -8.39 5.21 -23.48
N THR A 225 -7.44 5.75 -22.71
CA THR A 225 -7.50 5.61 -21.24
C THR A 225 -8.40 6.66 -20.62
N LEU A 226 -8.69 7.78 -21.30
CA LEU A 226 -9.64 8.78 -20.81
C LEU A 226 -11.06 8.21 -20.80
N TYR A 227 -11.75 8.38 -19.67
CA TYR A 227 -13.16 8.07 -19.53
C TYR A 227 -13.98 9.36 -19.39
N TYR A 228 -15.06 9.44 -20.15
CA TYR A 228 -16.13 10.40 -20.01
C TYR A 228 -17.46 9.66 -20.22
N PRO A 229 -18.51 9.95 -19.44
CA PRO A 229 -19.79 9.29 -19.59
C PRO A 229 -20.49 9.71 -20.89
N ASP A 230 -21.27 8.81 -21.47
CA ASP A 230 -22.08 9.10 -22.68
C ASP A 230 -23.25 10.07 -22.40
N THR A 231 -23.62 10.23 -21.13
CA THR A 231 -24.73 11.07 -20.68
C THR A 231 -24.30 11.99 -19.56
N GLU A 232 -24.79 13.23 -19.56
CA GLU A 232 -24.46 14.23 -18.52
C GLU A 232 -25.00 13.88 -17.13
N GLN A 233 -26.03 13.04 -17.03
CA GLN A 233 -26.66 12.64 -15.77
C GLN A 233 -26.39 11.17 -15.46
N LEU A 234 -25.47 10.94 -14.53
CA LEU A 234 -25.27 9.62 -13.94
C LEU A 234 -26.15 9.49 -12.70
N LYS A 235 -26.99 8.45 -12.64
CA LYS A 235 -27.75 8.11 -11.42
C LYS A 235 -26.81 7.64 -10.31
N GLU A 236 -25.77 6.89 -10.68
CA GLU A 236 -24.72 6.39 -9.80
C GLU A 236 -23.37 6.45 -10.52
N PHE A 237 -22.27 6.61 -9.77
CA PHE A 237 -20.93 6.52 -10.34
C PHE A 237 -20.62 5.08 -10.76
N PRO A 238 -19.91 4.87 -11.89
CA PRO A 238 -19.42 3.54 -12.24
C PRO A 238 -18.49 2.98 -11.16
N SER A 239 -18.40 1.66 -11.09
CA SER A 239 -17.56 0.98 -10.10
C SER A 239 -16.07 1.05 -10.43
N PRO A 240 -15.18 0.89 -9.43
CA PRO A 240 -13.76 0.72 -9.69
C PRO A 240 -13.46 -0.39 -10.71
N GLU A 241 -14.20 -1.51 -10.66
CA GLU A 241 -14.04 -2.63 -11.58
C GLU A 241 -14.36 -2.26 -13.03
N PHE A 242 -15.46 -1.53 -13.26
CA PHE A 242 -15.82 -1.03 -14.60
C PHE A 242 -14.79 -0.03 -15.14
N LEU A 243 -14.21 0.79 -14.25
CA LEU A 243 -13.27 1.85 -14.58
C LEU A 243 -11.80 1.39 -14.58
N LYS A 244 -11.53 0.08 -14.58
CA LYS A 244 -10.15 -0.43 -14.66
C LYS A 244 -9.44 0.13 -15.89
N ASN A 245 -8.20 0.57 -15.68
CA ASN A 245 -7.33 1.20 -16.67
C ASN A 245 -7.93 2.47 -17.30
N ARG A 246 -8.82 3.16 -16.58
CA ARG A 246 -9.40 4.45 -16.98
C ARG A 246 -8.87 5.60 -16.15
N ILE A 247 -8.81 6.76 -16.78
CA ILE A 247 -8.47 8.05 -16.19
C ILE A 247 -9.69 8.95 -16.31
N ILE A 248 -10.10 9.56 -15.20
CA ILE A 248 -11.28 10.42 -15.10
C ILE A 248 -10.83 11.83 -14.81
N LEU A 249 -11.47 12.82 -15.43
CA LEU A 249 -11.30 14.22 -15.04
C LEU A 249 -12.39 14.61 -14.05
N SER A 250 -11.99 15.29 -12.98
CA SER A 250 -12.88 15.98 -12.06
C SER A 250 -12.52 17.47 -12.09
N THR A 251 -13.47 18.30 -12.46
CA THR A 251 -13.33 19.76 -12.46
C THR A 251 -14.60 20.40 -11.92
N LYS A 252 -14.55 21.68 -11.57
CA LYS A 252 -15.76 22.44 -11.25
C LYS A 252 -16.65 22.53 -12.49
N PRO A 253 -17.99 22.46 -12.35
CA PRO A 253 -18.88 22.73 -13.47
C PRO A 253 -18.62 24.14 -14.05
N PRO A 254 -18.75 24.32 -15.39
CA PRO A 254 -18.64 25.62 -16.03
C PRO A 254 -19.71 26.61 -15.56
#